data_AF-A0A4S0RQN8-F1
#
_entry.id   AF-A0A4S0RQN8-F1
#
_cell.length_a   1.000
_cell.length_b   1.000
_cell.length_c   1.000
_cell.angle_alpha   90.00
_cell.angle_beta   90.00
_cell.angle_gamma   90.00
#
_symmetry.space_group_name_H-M   'P 1'
#
loop_
_entity.id
_entity.type
_entity.pdbx_description
1 polymer ?
#
loop_
_entity_poly.entity_id
_entity_poly.type
_entity_poly.pdbx_seq_one_letter_code
_entity_poly.pdbx_strand_id
1 'polypeptide(L)'
;LFQIGAIVVSLLIVFAAVLGISKRITAGLRSLASAAQRLQSKDYSVRVSIPTRDEVGAAGIAFNRMAEEISFHTENLEQLVDERTRELGDANLEISALNEKLRDENVRLGAELAVARQIQMMVLPKPFELEAIPGLEIAAYMRPADEVGGDYYDVLQNGSRVKVGIGDVTGHGLESGVLMLMVQSVARALQEANEANPHQFLNRLNSAIYKNIERT
;
A
#
# COMPACT_ATOMS: atom_id res chain seq x y z
N LEU A 1 50.07 -4.98 83.06
CA LEU A 1 49.27 -6.21 82.80
C LEU A 1 47.80 -5.88 82.53
N PHE A 2 47.08 -5.18 83.42
CA PHE A 2 45.66 -4.80 83.21
C PHE A 2 45.38 -3.98 81.94
N GLN A 3 46.21 -2.98 81.61
CA GLN A 3 46.02 -2.16 80.40
C GLN A 3 46.13 -2.97 79.10
N ILE A 4 47.03 -3.97 79.05
CA ILE A 4 47.22 -4.83 77.87
C ILE A 4 45.99 -5.74 77.69
N GLY A 5 45.46 -6.30 78.78
CA GLY A 5 44.24 -7.12 78.73
C GLY A 5 43.01 -6.34 78.23
N ALA A 6 42.85 -5.08 78.65
CA ALA A 6 41.75 -4.23 78.20
C ALA A 6 41.81 -3.92 76.69
N ILE A 7 43.02 -3.69 76.15
CA ILE A 7 43.23 -3.47 74.72
C ILE A 7 42.90 -4.73 73.91
N VAL A 8 43.31 -5.91 74.39
CA VAL A 8 43.00 -7.18 73.71
C VAL A 8 41.49 -7.44 73.67
N VAL A 9 40.79 -7.19 74.77
CA VAL A 9 39.33 -7.36 74.84
C VAL A 9 38.61 -6.38 73.91
N SER A 10 39.02 -5.11 73.86
CA SER A 10 38.40 -4.14 72.95
C SER A 10 38.65 -4.48 71.47
N LEU A 11 39.86 -4.96 71.13
CA LEU A 11 40.19 -5.42 69.79
C LEU A 11 39.34 -6.63 69.38
N LEU A 12 39.11 -7.57 70.29
CA LEU A 12 38.25 -8.73 70.04
C LEU A 12 36.79 -8.34 69.83
N ILE A 13 36.27 -7.36 70.59
CA ILE A 13 34.91 -6.85 70.41
C ILE A 13 34.75 -6.16 69.04
N VAL A 14 35.68 -5.29 68.67
CA VAL A 14 35.67 -4.62 67.36
C VAL A 14 35.79 -5.66 66.24
N PHE A 15 36.68 -6.63 66.37
CA PHE A 15 36.85 -7.70 65.39
C PHE A 15 35.56 -8.53 65.22
N ALA A 16 34.92 -8.91 66.34
CA ALA A 16 33.64 -9.61 66.31
C ALA A 16 32.52 -8.78 65.68
N ALA A 17 32.45 -7.47 65.97
CA ALA A 17 31.49 -6.56 65.37
C ALA A 17 31.70 -6.41 63.85
N VAL A 18 32.95 -6.25 63.40
CA VAL A 18 33.31 -6.17 61.97
C VAL A 18 32.94 -7.47 61.26
N LEU A 19 33.25 -8.63 61.83
CA LEU A 19 32.87 -9.93 61.25
C LEU A 19 31.35 -10.11 61.18
N GLY A 20 30.61 -9.66 62.19
CA GLY A 20 29.14 -9.71 62.20
C GLY A 20 28.52 -8.84 61.10
N ILE A 21 28.99 -7.60 60.97
CA ILE A 21 28.55 -6.67 59.93
C ILE A 21 28.92 -7.20 58.53
N SER A 22 30.17 -7.65 58.35
CA SER A 22 30.65 -8.22 57.09
C SER A 22 29.80 -9.40 56.65
N LYS A 23 29.55 -10.38 57.53
CA LYS A 23 28.70 -11.53 57.22
C LYS A 23 27.28 -11.11 56.84
N ARG A 24 26.71 -10.11 57.51
CA ARG A 24 25.36 -9.59 57.24
C ARG A 24 25.28 -8.94 55.86
N ILE A 25 26.24 -8.08 55.52
CA ILE A 25 26.32 -7.40 54.22
C ILE A 25 26.55 -8.42 53.09
N THR A 26 27.52 -9.32 53.26
CA THR A 26 27.84 -10.34 52.25
C THR A 26 26.66 -11.27 51.99
N ALA A 27 25.88 -11.64 53.03
CA ALA A 27 24.67 -12.43 52.86
C ALA A 27 23.60 -11.70 52.04
N GLY A 28 23.37 -10.42 52.32
CA GLY A 28 22.42 -9.59 51.56
C GLY A 28 22.82 -9.42 50.09
N LEU A 29 24.10 -9.10 49.82
CA LEU A 29 24.63 -8.98 48.46
C LEU A 29 24.56 -10.29 47.68
N ARG A 30 24.84 -11.43 48.32
CA ARG A 30 24.73 -12.75 47.68
C ARG A 30 23.28 -13.08 47.34
N SER A 31 22.33 -12.72 48.21
CA SER A 31 20.90 -12.89 47.93
C SER A 31 20.47 -12.04 46.73
N LEU A 32 20.88 -10.77 46.66
CA LEU A 32 20.62 -9.91 45.50
C LEU A 32 21.23 -10.48 44.22
N ALA A 33 22.49 -10.92 44.26
CA ALA A 33 23.16 -11.51 43.11
C ALA A 33 22.43 -12.76 42.59
N SER A 34 22.00 -13.65 43.49
CA SER A 34 21.23 -14.84 43.10
C SER A 34 19.87 -14.49 42.50
N ALA A 35 19.21 -13.45 43.00
CA ALA A 35 17.93 -13.02 42.47
C ALA A 35 18.06 -12.32 41.11
N ALA A 36 19.12 -11.53 40.92
CA ALA A 36 19.43 -10.95 39.61
C ALA A 36 19.70 -12.04 38.56
N GLN A 37 20.38 -13.13 38.92
CA GLN A 37 20.56 -14.29 38.03
C GLN A 37 19.22 -14.95 37.65
N ARG A 38 18.30 -15.10 38.62
CA ARG A 38 16.96 -15.63 38.34
C ARG A 38 16.14 -14.70 37.44
N LEU A 39 16.20 -13.40 37.69
CA LEU A 39 15.57 -12.38 36.86
C LEU A 39 16.08 -12.46 35.40
N GLN A 40 17.39 -12.67 35.22
CA GLN A 40 17.99 -12.86 33.89
C GLN A 40 17.49 -14.12 33.19
N SER A 41 17.19 -15.19 33.94
CA SER A 41 16.53 -16.39 33.41
C SER A 41 15.01 -16.24 33.20
N LYS A 42 14.50 -15.01 33.14
CA LYS A 42 13.08 -14.64 32.99
C LYS A 42 12.16 -15.05 34.14
N ASP A 43 12.72 -15.38 35.30
CA ASP A 43 11.94 -15.57 36.51
C ASP A 43 11.68 -14.22 37.19
N TYR A 44 10.68 -13.50 36.68
CA TYR A 44 10.26 -12.19 37.21
C TYR A 44 9.47 -12.28 38.52
N SER A 45 9.11 -13.50 38.95
CA SER A 45 8.45 -13.75 40.23
C SER A 45 9.41 -13.70 41.42
N VAL A 46 10.73 -13.69 41.17
CA VAL A 46 11.74 -13.69 42.22
C VAL A 46 11.61 -12.47 43.12
N ARG A 47 11.68 -12.70 44.44
CA ARG A 47 11.71 -11.65 45.45
C ARG A 47 12.84 -11.92 46.44
N VAL A 48 13.45 -10.85 46.92
CA VAL A 48 14.57 -10.85 47.87
C VAL A 48 14.09 -10.29 49.20
N SER A 49 14.42 -10.95 50.30
CA SER A 49 14.14 -10.47 51.65
C SER A 49 15.44 -10.27 52.41
N ILE A 50 15.75 -9.02 52.73
CA ILE A 50 16.97 -8.63 53.45
C ILE A 50 16.51 -7.87 54.70
N PRO A 51 16.56 -8.50 55.90
CA PRO A 51 16.06 -7.91 57.14
C PRO A 51 17.08 -6.94 57.74
N THR A 52 17.53 -5.97 56.94
CA THR A 52 18.44 -4.90 57.35
C THR A 52 17.78 -3.55 57.04
N ARG A 53 18.07 -2.54 57.87
CA ARG A 53 17.58 -1.16 57.68
C ARG A 53 18.69 -0.26 57.13
N ASP A 54 19.54 -0.84 56.30
CA ASP A 54 20.69 -0.20 55.65
C ASP A 54 20.47 -0.11 54.12
N GLU A 55 21.49 0.35 53.39
CA GLU A 55 21.47 0.49 51.94
C GLU A 55 21.24 -0.85 51.22
N VAL A 56 21.70 -1.96 51.80
CA VAL A 56 21.52 -3.31 51.24
C VAL A 56 20.06 -3.73 51.33
N GLY A 57 19.39 -3.42 52.45
CA GLY A 57 17.95 -3.59 52.61
C GLY A 57 17.15 -2.75 51.62
N ALA A 58 17.51 -1.47 51.45
CA ALA A 58 16.89 -0.58 50.48
C ALA A 58 17.05 -1.08 49.03
N ALA A 59 18.23 -1.60 48.67
CA ALA A 59 18.47 -2.23 47.37
C ALA A 59 17.60 -3.48 47.14
N GLY A 60 17.34 -4.28 48.19
CA GLY A 60 16.39 -5.40 48.15
C GLY A 60 14.96 -4.97 47.80
N ILE A 61 14.49 -3.88 48.41
CA ILE A 61 13.16 -3.32 48.12
C ILE A 61 13.10 -2.78 46.68
N ALA A 62 14.11 -2.02 46.26
CA ALA A 62 14.19 -1.48 44.90
C ALA A 62 14.23 -2.60 43.85
N PHE A 63 14.98 -3.68 44.11
CA PHE A 63 15.01 -4.85 43.25
C PHE A 63 13.64 -5.52 43.12
N ASN A 64 12.92 -5.70 44.24
CA ASN A 64 11.59 -6.31 44.22
C ASN A 64 10.58 -5.48 43.42
N ARG A 65 10.63 -4.15 43.55
CA ARG A 65 9.77 -3.24 42.77
C ARG A 65 10.06 -3.33 41.27
N MET A 66 11.34 -3.35 40.90
CA MET A 66 11.75 -3.54 39.50
C MET A 66 11.28 -4.89 38.95
N ALA A 67 11.44 -5.97 39.71
CA ALA A 67 11.01 -7.31 39.29
C ALA A 67 9.48 -7.39 39.10
N GLU A 68 8.71 -6.72 39.97
CA GLU A 68 7.26 -6.59 39.83
C GLU A 68 6.87 -5.79 38.58
N GLU A 69 7.49 -4.63 38.35
CA GLU A 69 7.25 -3.82 37.16
C GLU A 69 7.57 -4.58 35.87
N ILE A 70 8.70 -5.32 35.83
CA ILE A 70 9.07 -6.12 34.65
C ILE A 70 8.08 -7.26 34.43
N SER A 71 7.66 -7.96 35.49
CA SER A 71 6.66 -9.03 35.39
C SER A 71 5.36 -8.51 34.78
N PHE A 72 4.86 -7.38 35.30
CA PHE A 72 3.63 -6.76 34.83
C PHE A 72 3.71 -6.30 33.37
N HIS A 73 4.82 -5.64 32.98
CA HIS A 73 4.98 -5.18 31.60
C HIS A 73 5.17 -6.34 30.62
N THR A 74 5.85 -7.42 31.02
CA THR A 74 6.04 -8.59 30.15
C THR A 74 4.70 -9.25 29.85
N GLU A 75 3.87 -9.47 30.86
CA GLU A 75 2.54 -10.07 30.69
C GLU A 75 1.64 -9.21 29.79
N ASN A 76 1.62 -7.89 30.01
CA ASN A 76 0.84 -6.98 29.16
C ASN A 76 1.35 -6.93 27.71
N LEU A 77 2.67 -6.96 27.50
CA LEU A 77 3.25 -6.97 26.15
C LEU A 77 2.93 -8.28 25.42
N GLU A 78 2.98 -9.43 26.10
CA GLU A 78 2.59 -10.72 25.51
C GLU A 78 1.12 -10.70 25.08
N GLN A 79 0.22 -10.20 25.92
CA GLN A 79 -1.20 -10.05 25.57
C GLN A 79 -1.40 -9.12 24.37
N LEU A 80 -0.72 -7.97 24.35
CA LEU A 80 -0.84 -7.01 23.24
C LEU A 80 -0.27 -7.59 21.93
N VAL A 81 0.84 -8.33 21.99
CA VAL A 81 1.41 -9.00 20.82
C VAL A 81 0.44 -10.03 20.27
N ASP A 82 -0.19 -10.83 21.12
CA ASP A 82 -1.20 -11.81 20.70
C ASP A 82 -2.41 -11.15 20.05
N GLU A 83 -2.94 -10.07 20.66
CA GLU A 83 -4.06 -9.31 20.10
C GLU A 83 -3.70 -8.71 18.73
N ARG A 84 -2.57 -8.02 18.62
CA ARG A 84 -2.12 -7.42 17.36
C ARG A 84 -1.80 -8.45 16.30
N THR A 85 -1.28 -9.62 16.68
CA THR A 85 -1.01 -10.71 15.73
C THR A 85 -2.31 -11.24 15.13
N ARG A 86 -3.39 -11.35 15.94
CA ARG A 86 -4.71 -11.73 15.43
C ARG A 86 -5.30 -10.68 14.51
N GLU A 87 -5.31 -9.41 14.93
CA GLU A 87 -5.82 -8.31 14.11
C GLU A 87 -5.09 -8.20 12.76
N LEU A 88 -3.76 -8.34 12.76
CA LEU A 88 -2.97 -8.35 11.53
C LEU A 88 -3.29 -9.57 10.64
N GLY A 89 -3.56 -10.73 11.25
CA GLY A 89 -4.01 -11.91 10.54
C GLY A 89 -5.33 -11.67 9.81
N ASP A 90 -6.31 -11.11 10.51
CA ASP A 90 -7.63 -10.82 9.95
C ASP A 90 -7.57 -9.76 8.85
N ALA A 91 -6.82 -8.67 9.08
CA ALA A 91 -6.62 -7.63 8.07
C ALA A 91 -5.91 -8.16 6.81
N ASN A 92 -4.94 -9.06 6.95
CA ASN A 92 -4.27 -9.69 5.80
C ASN A 92 -5.21 -10.60 5.00
N LEU A 93 -6.11 -11.34 5.67
CA LEU A 93 -7.12 -12.14 5.01
C LEU A 93 -8.09 -11.26 4.22
N GLU A 94 -8.54 -10.15 4.81
CA GLU A 94 -9.43 -9.19 4.16
C GLU A 94 -8.77 -8.54 2.93
N ILE A 95 -7.52 -8.06 3.07
CA ILE A 95 -6.75 -7.48 1.95
C ILE A 95 -6.58 -8.50 0.83
N SER A 96 -6.28 -9.76 1.18
CA SER A 96 -6.11 -10.83 0.18
C SER A 96 -7.40 -11.09 -0.60
N ALA A 97 -8.54 -11.17 0.09
CA ALA A 97 -9.84 -11.35 -0.55
C ALA A 97 -10.24 -10.14 -1.43
N LEU A 98 -9.91 -8.92 -1.00
CA LEU A 98 -10.17 -7.72 -1.79
C LEU A 98 -9.29 -7.66 -3.04
N ASN A 99 -8.02 -8.02 -2.92
CA ASN A 99 -7.09 -8.08 -4.05
C ASN A 99 -7.54 -9.10 -5.11
N GLU A 100 -8.06 -10.25 -4.69
CA GLU A 100 -8.63 -11.24 -5.61
C GLU A 100 -9.83 -10.68 -6.38
N LYS A 101 -10.78 -10.05 -5.69
CA LYS A 101 -11.93 -9.39 -6.33
C LYS A 101 -11.51 -8.30 -7.31
N LEU A 102 -10.57 -7.44 -6.92
CA LEU A 102 -10.04 -6.39 -7.80
C LEU A 102 -9.37 -6.98 -9.04
N ARG A 103 -8.66 -8.10 -8.90
CA ARG A 103 -8.03 -8.78 -10.03
C ARG A 103 -9.08 -9.32 -11.00
N ASP A 104 -10.12 -9.97 -10.51
CA ASP A 104 -11.21 -10.49 -11.34
C ASP A 104 -11.95 -9.37 -12.07
N GLU A 105 -12.19 -8.24 -11.39
CA GLU A 105 -12.80 -7.07 -11.99
C GLU A 105 -11.92 -6.43 -13.07
N ASN A 106 -10.61 -6.30 -12.83
CA ASN A 106 -9.68 -5.82 -13.85
C ASN A 106 -9.65 -6.72 -15.10
N VAL A 107 -9.71 -8.04 -14.92
CA VAL A 107 -9.78 -8.98 -16.06
C VAL A 107 -11.08 -8.79 -16.84
N ARG A 108 -12.21 -8.63 -16.15
CA ARG A 108 -13.52 -8.37 -16.78
C ARG A 108 -13.49 -7.06 -17.57
N LEU A 109 -13.03 -5.98 -16.96
CA LEU A 109 -12.91 -4.66 -17.60
C LEU A 109 -11.96 -4.69 -18.80
N GLY A 110 -10.84 -5.39 -18.69
CA GLY A 110 -9.92 -5.60 -19.81
C GLY A 110 -10.58 -6.30 -21.00
N ALA A 111 -11.44 -7.29 -20.75
CA ALA A 111 -12.21 -7.95 -21.81
C ALA A 111 -13.24 -7.01 -22.47
N GLU A 112 -13.93 -6.19 -21.68
CA GLU A 112 -14.88 -5.19 -22.20
C GLU A 112 -14.18 -4.13 -23.07
N LEU A 113 -13.02 -3.64 -22.63
CA LEU A 113 -12.20 -2.68 -23.38
C LEU A 113 -11.66 -3.30 -24.68
N ALA A 114 -11.28 -4.58 -24.67
CA ALA A 114 -10.85 -5.29 -25.87
C ALA A 114 -11.97 -5.38 -26.93
N VAL A 115 -13.22 -5.57 -26.49
CA VAL A 115 -14.39 -5.53 -27.38
C VAL A 115 -14.59 -4.13 -27.96
N ALA A 116 -14.50 -3.08 -27.13
CA ALA A 116 -14.61 -1.70 -27.60
C ALA A 116 -13.54 -1.36 -28.65
N ARG A 117 -12.29 -1.80 -28.43
CA ARG A 117 -11.20 -1.69 -29.40
C ARG A 117 -11.54 -2.39 -30.71
N GLN A 118 -12.06 -3.62 -30.63
CA GLN A 118 -12.44 -4.37 -31.83
C GLN A 118 -13.50 -3.64 -32.64
N ILE A 119 -14.51 -3.05 -32.00
CA ILE A 119 -15.54 -2.23 -32.64
C ILE A 119 -14.89 -1.00 -33.31
N GLN A 120 -14.01 -0.30 -32.61
CA GLN A 120 -13.28 0.85 -33.15
C GLN A 120 -12.46 0.48 -34.40
N MET A 121 -11.81 -0.68 -34.42
CA MET A 121 -11.05 -1.13 -35.59
C MET A 121 -11.95 -1.57 -36.75
N MET A 122 -13.16 -2.07 -36.48
CA MET A 122 -14.11 -2.51 -37.52
C MET A 122 -14.65 -1.34 -38.36
N VAL A 123 -14.72 -0.15 -37.77
CA VAL A 123 -15.29 1.01 -38.45
C VAL A 123 -14.28 1.74 -39.33
N LEU A 124 -12.98 1.61 -39.07
CA LEU A 124 -11.92 2.23 -39.89
C LEU A 124 -11.91 1.69 -41.34
N PRO A 125 -11.47 2.49 -42.32
CA PRO A 125 -11.31 2.04 -43.70
C PRO A 125 -10.44 0.79 -43.82
N LYS A 126 -10.92 -0.20 -44.57
CA LYS A 126 -10.15 -1.42 -44.83
C LYS A 126 -9.12 -1.18 -45.94
N PRO A 127 -8.00 -1.92 -45.95
CA PRO A 127 -6.95 -1.75 -46.97
C PRO A 127 -7.47 -1.81 -48.41
N PHE A 128 -8.38 -2.74 -48.72
CA PHE A 128 -8.96 -2.84 -50.07
C PHE A 128 -9.79 -1.61 -50.48
N GLU A 129 -10.42 -0.92 -49.53
CA GLU A 129 -11.19 0.31 -49.81
C GLU A 129 -10.25 1.45 -50.19
N LEU A 130 -9.07 1.51 -49.56
CA LEU A 130 -8.03 2.49 -49.83
C LEU A 130 -7.34 2.24 -51.18
N GLU A 131 -7.05 0.98 -51.50
CA GLU A 131 -6.45 0.57 -52.77
C GLU A 131 -7.38 0.77 -53.97
N ALA A 132 -8.70 0.75 -53.75
CA ALA A 132 -9.69 0.92 -54.81
C ALA A 132 -9.80 2.35 -55.35
N ILE A 133 -9.18 3.34 -54.68
CA ILE A 133 -9.31 4.75 -55.04
C ILE A 133 -8.43 5.08 -56.26
N PRO A 134 -9.01 5.41 -57.43
CA PRO A 134 -8.23 5.60 -58.64
C PRO A 134 -7.27 6.79 -58.54
N GLY A 135 -6.02 6.56 -58.91
CA GLY A 135 -5.00 7.62 -59.01
C GLY A 135 -4.40 8.06 -57.67
N LEU A 136 -4.71 7.38 -56.56
CA LEU A 136 -4.10 7.63 -55.25
C LEU A 136 -3.52 6.33 -54.67
N GLU A 137 -2.31 6.43 -54.13
CA GLU A 137 -1.71 5.39 -53.31
C GLU A 137 -1.88 5.80 -51.83
N ILE A 138 -2.67 5.05 -51.07
CA ILE A 138 -3.03 5.40 -49.70
C ILE A 138 -2.65 4.25 -48.77
N ALA A 139 -1.86 4.56 -47.75
CA ALA A 139 -1.52 3.65 -46.66
C ALA A 139 -1.93 4.30 -45.33
N ALA A 140 -2.49 3.50 -44.42
CA ALA A 140 -2.90 3.95 -43.10
C ALA A 140 -2.49 2.94 -42.03
N TYR A 141 -2.11 3.46 -40.86
CA TYR A 141 -1.79 2.66 -39.68
C TYR A 141 -2.23 3.41 -38.44
N MET A 142 -2.97 2.73 -37.55
CA MET A 142 -3.38 3.27 -36.26
C MET A 142 -2.93 2.32 -35.16
N ARG A 143 -2.24 2.86 -34.16
CA ARG A 143 -1.87 2.15 -32.94
C ARG A 143 -2.34 2.99 -31.74
N PRO A 144 -3.46 2.63 -31.11
CA PRO A 144 -3.90 3.28 -29.88
C PRO A 144 -2.82 3.19 -28.79
N ALA A 145 -2.70 4.24 -27.97
CA ALA A 145 -1.78 4.26 -26.82
C ALA A 145 -2.28 3.36 -25.68
N ASP A 146 -3.59 3.38 -25.42
CA ASP A 146 -4.31 2.53 -24.46
C ASP A 146 -5.09 1.41 -25.20
N GLU A 147 -6.09 0.80 -24.56
CA GLU A 147 -7.00 -0.16 -25.18
C GLU A 147 -7.86 0.48 -26.28
N VAL A 148 -8.29 1.74 -26.10
CA VAL A 148 -9.12 2.51 -27.05
C VAL A 148 -8.54 3.92 -27.19
N GLY A 149 -8.48 4.45 -28.43
CA GLY A 149 -7.88 5.76 -28.72
C GLY A 149 -8.87 6.82 -29.17
N GLY A 150 -8.47 8.09 -29.12
CA GLY A 150 -9.21 9.23 -29.69
C GLY A 150 -8.91 9.49 -31.17
N ASP A 151 -7.82 8.93 -31.70
CA ASP A 151 -7.40 9.10 -33.08
C ASP A 151 -8.45 8.60 -34.07
N TYR A 152 -8.68 9.39 -35.10
CA TYR A 152 -9.64 9.15 -36.16
C TYR A 152 -8.94 9.31 -37.51
N TYR A 153 -9.19 8.38 -38.42
CA TYR A 153 -9.01 8.65 -39.84
C TYR A 153 -10.13 8.02 -40.66
N ASP A 154 -10.47 8.65 -41.78
CA ASP A 154 -11.41 8.11 -42.75
C ASP A 154 -11.08 8.59 -44.17
N VAL A 155 -11.42 7.77 -45.16
CA VAL A 155 -11.20 8.07 -46.58
C VAL A 155 -12.50 7.76 -47.32
N LEU A 156 -13.20 8.82 -47.72
CA LEU A 156 -14.55 8.74 -48.26
C LEU A 156 -14.53 9.15 -49.73
N GLN A 157 -14.73 8.19 -50.62
CA GLN A 157 -14.83 8.42 -52.07
C GLN A 157 -16.28 8.63 -52.49
N ASN A 158 -16.51 9.56 -53.42
CA ASN A 158 -17.78 9.72 -54.13
C ASN A 158 -17.53 10.23 -55.55
N GLY A 159 -17.71 9.34 -56.52
CA GLY A 159 -17.35 9.59 -57.91
C GLY A 159 -15.86 9.94 -58.04
N SER A 160 -15.58 11.09 -58.63
CA SER A 160 -14.22 11.62 -58.80
C SER A 160 -13.69 12.39 -57.58
N ARG A 161 -14.48 12.54 -56.51
CA ARG A 161 -14.10 13.31 -55.33
C ARG A 161 -13.71 12.38 -54.19
N VAL A 162 -12.58 12.66 -53.57
CA VAL A 162 -12.08 11.94 -52.40
C VAL A 162 -12.01 12.94 -51.24
N LYS A 163 -12.57 12.56 -50.10
CA LYS A 163 -12.42 13.30 -48.84
C LYS A 163 -11.55 12.46 -47.91
N VAL A 164 -10.55 13.09 -47.32
CA VAL A 164 -9.69 12.46 -46.31
C VAL A 164 -9.92 13.23 -45.01
N GLY A 165 -10.30 12.52 -43.96
CA GLY A 165 -10.46 13.06 -42.62
C GLY A 165 -9.42 12.44 -41.70
N ILE A 166 -8.76 13.28 -40.90
CA ILE A 166 -7.92 12.85 -39.78
C ILE A 166 -8.30 13.74 -38.60
N GLY A 167 -8.41 13.16 -37.43
CA GLY A 167 -8.74 13.88 -36.20
C GLY A 167 -8.09 13.23 -34.99
N ASP A 168 -7.93 14.03 -33.95
CA ASP A 168 -7.53 13.57 -32.63
C ASP A 168 -8.55 14.15 -31.64
N VAL A 169 -9.16 13.27 -30.87
CA VAL A 169 -10.15 13.64 -29.87
C VAL A 169 -9.43 13.91 -28.56
N THR A 170 -9.61 15.12 -28.02
CA THR A 170 -9.05 15.50 -26.71
C THR A 170 -9.44 14.49 -25.63
N GLY A 171 -8.43 13.94 -24.95
CA GLY A 171 -8.60 12.91 -23.92
C GLY A 171 -7.91 11.61 -24.33
N HIS A 172 -8.20 10.53 -23.62
CA HIS A 172 -7.74 9.19 -23.97
C HIS A 172 -8.70 8.13 -23.42
N GLY A 173 -8.52 6.87 -23.83
CA GLY A 173 -9.35 5.76 -23.39
C GLY A 173 -10.76 5.74 -24.00
N LEU A 174 -11.68 5.07 -23.30
CA LEU A 174 -13.01 4.72 -23.83
C LEU A 174 -13.85 5.95 -24.21
N GLU A 175 -13.83 7.01 -23.43
CA GLU A 175 -14.63 8.23 -23.67
C GLU A 175 -14.26 8.88 -25.02
N SER A 176 -12.96 9.07 -25.26
CA SER A 176 -12.44 9.60 -26.52
C SER A 176 -12.77 8.70 -27.72
N GLY A 177 -12.71 7.38 -27.52
CA GLY A 177 -13.08 6.39 -28.54
C GLY A 177 -14.56 6.44 -28.91
N VAL A 178 -15.46 6.60 -27.94
CA VAL A 178 -16.90 6.75 -28.20
C VAL A 178 -17.18 8.01 -29.01
N LEU A 179 -16.51 9.12 -28.70
CA LEU A 179 -16.63 10.35 -29.48
C LEU A 179 -16.08 10.20 -30.90
N MET A 180 -14.95 9.52 -31.06
CA MET A 180 -14.39 9.15 -32.36
C MET A 180 -15.39 8.34 -33.21
N LEU A 181 -16.05 7.34 -32.62
CA LEU A 181 -17.10 6.55 -33.29
C LEU A 181 -18.30 7.40 -33.71
N MET A 182 -18.71 8.38 -32.89
CA MET A 182 -19.77 9.31 -33.23
C MET A 182 -19.40 10.21 -34.41
N VAL A 183 -18.19 10.78 -34.39
CA VAL A 183 -17.65 11.62 -35.48
C VAL A 183 -17.68 10.84 -36.78
N GLN A 184 -17.21 9.60 -36.76
CA GLN A 184 -17.21 8.76 -37.94
C GLN A 184 -18.62 8.45 -38.45
N SER A 185 -19.52 8.07 -37.55
CA SER A 185 -20.89 7.69 -37.92
C SER A 185 -21.61 8.86 -38.60
N VAL A 186 -21.45 10.07 -38.07
CA VAL A 186 -21.99 11.30 -38.67
C VAL A 186 -21.29 11.61 -40.00
N ALA A 187 -19.96 11.48 -40.08
CA ALA A 187 -19.21 11.72 -41.31
C ALA A 187 -19.66 10.79 -42.45
N ARG A 188 -19.84 9.50 -42.18
CA ARG A 188 -20.37 8.52 -43.15
C ARG A 188 -21.80 8.87 -43.59
N ALA A 189 -22.69 9.22 -42.66
CA ALA A 189 -24.06 9.64 -43.00
C ALA A 189 -24.10 10.91 -43.87
N LEU A 190 -23.26 11.90 -43.59
CA LEU A 190 -23.15 13.12 -44.41
C LEU A 190 -22.57 12.83 -45.79
N GLN A 191 -21.69 11.82 -45.90
CA GLN A 191 -21.16 11.37 -47.18
C GLN A 191 -22.23 10.68 -48.03
N GLU A 192 -23.05 9.81 -47.45
CA GLU A 192 -24.19 9.17 -48.13
C GLU A 192 -25.23 10.21 -48.60
N ALA A 193 -25.43 11.27 -47.82
CA ALA A 193 -26.26 12.41 -48.21
C ALA A 193 -25.65 13.28 -49.32
N ASN A 194 -24.48 12.91 -49.84
CA ASN A 194 -23.78 13.56 -50.94
C ASN A 194 -23.46 15.06 -50.66
N GLU A 195 -23.17 15.40 -49.40
CA GLU A 195 -22.81 16.77 -49.02
C GLU A 195 -21.45 17.13 -49.62
N ALA A 196 -21.48 17.96 -50.66
CA ALA A 196 -20.33 18.30 -51.47
C ALA A 196 -19.48 19.41 -50.86
N ASN A 197 -20.06 20.29 -50.05
CA ASN A 197 -19.38 21.49 -49.56
C ASN A 197 -18.64 21.20 -48.24
N PRO A 198 -17.30 21.33 -48.17
CA PRO A 198 -16.54 21.03 -46.96
C PRO A 198 -16.95 21.86 -45.74
N HIS A 199 -17.30 23.13 -45.94
CA HIS A 199 -17.74 24.01 -44.85
C HIS A 199 -19.10 23.58 -44.30
N GLN A 200 -20.05 23.20 -45.17
CA GLN A 200 -21.33 22.65 -44.69
C GLN A 200 -21.16 21.28 -44.04
N PHE A 201 -20.30 20.43 -44.58
CA PHE A 201 -19.98 19.13 -44.01
C PHE A 201 -19.47 19.26 -42.58
N LEU A 202 -18.44 20.08 -42.35
CA LEU A 202 -17.87 20.30 -41.03
C LEU A 202 -18.85 20.97 -40.06
N ASN A 203 -19.64 21.95 -40.52
CA ASN A 203 -20.65 22.59 -39.66
C ASN A 203 -21.77 21.63 -39.23
N ARG A 204 -22.24 20.76 -40.14
CA ARG A 204 -23.25 19.74 -39.79
C ARG A 204 -22.66 18.69 -38.86
N LEU A 205 -21.43 18.26 -39.11
CA LEU A 205 -20.72 17.34 -38.23
C LEU A 205 -20.59 17.95 -36.83
N ASN A 206 -20.06 19.17 -36.72
CA ASN A 206 -19.92 19.87 -35.44
C ASN A 206 -21.27 20.03 -34.73
N SER A 207 -22.32 20.46 -35.44
CA SER A 207 -23.65 20.62 -34.83
C SER A 207 -24.24 19.31 -34.33
N ALA A 208 -24.05 18.21 -35.05
CA ALA A 208 -24.53 16.89 -34.63
C ALA A 208 -23.76 16.39 -33.40
N ILE A 209 -22.44 16.53 -33.40
CA ILE A 209 -21.58 16.12 -32.28
C ILE A 209 -21.87 16.95 -31.04
N TYR A 210 -21.94 18.29 -31.17
CA TYR A 210 -22.27 19.18 -30.05
C TYR A 210 -23.60 18.80 -29.38
N LYS A 211 -24.64 18.52 -30.17
CA LYS A 211 -25.96 18.11 -29.66
C LYS A 211 -25.95 16.74 -28.98
N ASN A 212 -25.08 15.83 -29.41
CA ASN A 212 -24.93 14.52 -28.78
C ASN A 212 -24.18 14.63 -27.45
N ILE A 213 -23.14 15.47 -27.40
CA ILE A 213 -22.35 15.69 -26.17
C ILE A 213 -23.17 16.44 -25.12
N GLU A 214 -23.90 17.51 -25.47
CA GLU A 214 -24.73 18.27 -24.51
C GLU A 214 -25.85 17.45 -23.84
N ARG A 215 -26.20 16.29 -24.39
CA ARG A 215 -27.19 15.37 -23.81
C ARG A 215 -26.60 14.41 -22.78
N THR A 216 -25.28 14.28 -22.75
CA THR A 216 -24.53 13.35 -21.88
C THR A 216 -24.07 14.10 -20.64
#